data_AF-A0AB73BNY4-F1
#
_entry.id   AF-A0AB73BNY4-F1
#
_cell.length_a   1.000
_cell.length_b   1.000
_cell.length_c   1.000
_cell.angle_alpha   90.00
_cell.angle_beta   90.00
_cell.angle_gamma   90.00
#
_symmetry.space_group_name_H-M   'P 1'
#
loop_
_entity.id
_entity.type
_entity.pdbx_description
1 polymer ?
#
loop_
_entity_poly.entity_id
_entity_poly.type
_entity_poly.pdbx_seq_one_letter_code
_entity_poly.pdbx_strand_id
1 'polypeptide(L)' 'MLKGNRLLICFIGFGTFKVRNRAERKGRNPQTGKAIIIPATKVPAFKAGKELKEAIKYKNISEF' A
#
# COMPACT_ATOMS: atom_id res chain seq x y z
N MET A 1 -23.84 -2.90 7.39
CA MET A 1 -23.59 -1.82 6.42
C MET A 1 -22.41 -2.19 5.52
N LEU A 2 -22.66 -2.93 4.43
CA LEU A 2 -21.68 -3.24 3.38
C LEU A 2 -22.36 -3.10 2.01
N LYS A 3 -22.73 -1.87 1.65
CA LYS A 3 -23.16 -1.52 0.29
C LYS A 3 -22.23 -0.42 -0.21
N GLY A 4 -21.17 -0.80 -0.91
CA GLY A 4 -20.25 0.16 -1.50
C GLY A 4 -18.91 -0.47 -1.88
N ASN A 5 -18.74 -0.73 -3.18
CA ASN A 5 -17.47 -1.03 -3.85
C ASN A 5 -16.65 -2.22 -3.29
N ARG A 6 -16.79 -3.40 -3.90
CA ARG A 6 -16.02 -4.64 -3.58
C ARG A 6 -14.49 -4.48 -3.63
N LEU A 7 -13.98 -3.34 -4.11
CA LEU A 7 -12.57 -3.02 -4.26
C LEU A 7 -11.99 -2.22 -3.08
N LEU A 8 -12.82 -1.82 -2.11
CA LEU A 8 -12.47 -0.98 -0.97
C LEU A 8 -12.97 -1.59 0.34
N ILE A 9 -12.08 -1.85 1.28
CA ILE A 9 -12.40 -2.33 2.63
C ILE A 9 -11.90 -1.27 3.60
N CYS A 10 -12.82 -0.58 4.27
CA CYS A 10 -12.50 0.49 5.22
C CYS A 10 -12.70 0.00 6.65
N PHE A 11 -11.65 0.12 7.46
CA PHE A 11 -11.69 -0.05 8.90
C PHE A 11 -11.62 1.33 9.54
N ILE A 12 -12.70 1.70 10.24
CA ILE A 12 -12.78 2.96 10.97
C ILE A 12 -11.63 3.01 11.99
N GLY A 13 -10.95 4.15 12.07
CA GLY A 13 -9.76 4.38 12.90
C GLY A 13 -8.45 3.79 12.36
N PHE A 14 -8.49 2.62 11.72
CA PHE A 14 -7.25 1.96 11.25
C PHE A 14 -6.80 2.40 9.86
N GLY A 15 -7.68 2.33 8.86
CA GLY A 15 -7.34 2.68 7.48
C GLY A 15 -8.13 1.91 6.43
N THR A 16 -7.75 2.09 5.17
CA THR A 16 -8.49 1.58 4.02
C THR A 16 -7.62 0.70 3.15
N PHE A 17 -8.04 -0.54 2.92
CA PHE A 17 -7.50 -1.40 1.89
C PHE A 17 -8.19 -1.12 0.56
N LYS A 18 -7.40 -1.04 -0.51
CA LYS A 18 -7.87 -0.80 -1.86
C LYS A 18 -7.10 -1.60 -2.89
N VAL A 19 -7.74 -1.90 -4.01
CA VAL A 19 -7.05 -2.42 -5.19
C VAL A 19 -6.49 -1.26 -6.02
N ARG A 20 -5.19 -1.29 -6.33
CA ARG A 20 -4.51 -0.33 -7.21
C ARG A 20 -4.08 -1.01 -8.50
N ASN A 21 -4.35 -0.38 -9.63
CA ASN A 21 -3.81 -0.79 -10.92
C ASN A 21 -2.37 -0.26 -11.05
N ARG A 22 -1.41 -1.14 -11.31
CA ARG A 22 -0.05 -0.80 -11.70
C ARG A 22 0.08 -0.99 -13.20
N ALA A 23 0.55 0.06 -13.89
CA ALA A 23 0.82 -0.01 -15.31
C ALA A 23 2.06 -0.89 -15.59
N GLU A 24 2.15 -1.38 -16.81
CA GLU A 24 3.34 -2.07 -17.30
C GLU A 24 4.55 -1.14 -17.19
N ARG A 25 5.68 -1.70 -16.77
CA ARG A 25 6.93 -0.94 -16.61
C ARG A 25 8.15 -1.80 -16.86
N LYS A 26 9.25 -1.17 -17.26
CA LYS A 26 10.55 -1.83 -17.35
C LYS A 26 11.16 -1.92 -15.95
N GLY A 27 11.49 -3.14 -15.53
CA GLY A 27 12.26 -3.44 -14.33
C GLY A 27 13.62 -4.04 -14.68
N ARG A 28 14.37 -4.43 -13.66
CA ARG A 28 15.68 -5.08 -13.80
C ARG A 28 15.69 -6.35 -12.96
N ASN A 29 16.23 -7.44 -13.50
CA ASN A 29 16.44 -8.66 -12.71
C ASN A 29 17.49 -8.36 -11.62
N PRO A 30 17.16 -8.52 -10.32
CA PRO A 30 18.12 -8.26 -9.25
C PRO A 30 19.36 -9.16 -9.31
N GLN A 31 19.26 -10.37 -9.87
CA GLN A 31 20.36 -11.34 -9.93
C GLN A 31 21.26 -11.16 -11.16
N THR A 32 20.69 -10.81 -12.32
CA THR A 32 21.45 -10.77 -13.60
C THR A 32 21.60 -9.38 -14.19
N GLY A 33 20.88 -8.39 -13.66
CA GLY A 33 20.93 -7.01 -14.15
C GLY A 33 20.30 -6.81 -15.53
N LYS A 34 19.72 -7.83 -16.17
CA LYS A 34 19.03 -7.69 -17.45
C LYS A 34 17.70 -6.94 -17.28
N ALA A 35 17.32 -6.15 -18.28
CA ALA A 35 16.02 -5.49 -18.31
C ALA A 35 14.90 -6.53 -18.48
N ILE A 36 13.83 -6.40 -17.71
CA ILE A 36 12.64 -7.27 -17.78
C ILE A 36 11.40 -6.38 -17.87
N ILE A 37 10.41 -6.79 -18.66
CA ILE A 37 9.10 -6.13 -18.70
C ILE A 37 8.24 -6.69 -17.56
N ILE A 38 7.76 -5.82 -16.68
CA ILE A 38 6.83 -6.17 -15.62
C ILE A 38 5.42 -5.82 -16.11
N PRO A 39 4.54 -6.82 -16.34
CA PRO A 39 3.22 -6.59 -16.91
C PRO A 39 2.31 -5.76 -15.99
N ALA A 40 1.31 -5.13 -16.59
CA ALA A 40 0.27 -4.41 -15.85
C ALA A 40 -0.48 -5.38 -14.91
N THR A 41 -0.62 -5.00 -13.65
CA THR A 41 -1.15 -5.89 -12.61
C THR A 41 -1.98 -5.11 -11.59
N LYS A 42 -2.97 -5.80 -10.99
CA LYS A 42 -3.74 -5.29 -9.86
C LYS A 42 -3.05 -5.73 -8.58
N VAL A 43 -2.81 -4.79 -7.67
CA VAL A 43 -2.18 -5.07 -6.38
C VAL A 43 -3.01 -4.52 -5.23
N PRO A 44 -3.04 -5.20 -4.07
CA PRO A 44 -3.60 -4.61 -2.87
C PRO A 44 -2.70 -3.47 -2.38
N ALA A 45 -3.33 -2.42 -1.85
CA ALA A 45 -2.66 -1.29 -1.21
C ALA A 45 -3.43 -0.88 0.04
N PHE A 46 -2.71 -0.55 1.10
CA PHE A 46 -3.28 -0.04 2.33
C PHE A 46 -3.00 1.46 2.46
N LYS A 47 -4.02 2.23 2.85
CA LYS A 47 -3.90 3.64 3.21
C LYS A 47 -4.19 3.76 4.71
N ALA A 48 -3.15 4.03 5.49
CA ALA A 48 -3.28 4.26 6.93
C ALA A 48 -4.23 5.43 7.23
N GLY A 49 -5.12 5.20 8.19
CA GLY A 49 -6.04 6.18 8.74
C GLY A 49 -5.32 7.25 9.57
N LYS A 50 -6.06 8.28 9.97
CA LYS A 50 -5.54 9.39 10.77
C LYS A 50 -5.05 8.90 12.14
N GLU A 51 -5.89 8.14 12.85
CA GLU A 51 -5.58 7.66 14.21
C GLU A 51 -4.34 6.75 14.22
N LEU A 52 -4.22 5.81 13.27
CA LEU A 52 -3.02 4.98 13.15
C LEU A 52 -1.74 5.80 12.92
N LYS A 53 -1.82 6.86 12.10
CA LYS A 53 -0.68 7.74 11.86
C LYS A 53 -0.34 8.55 13.11
N GLU A 54 -1.33 9.06 13.81
CA GLU A 54 -1.13 9.82 15.05
C GLU A 54 -0.54 8.96 16.16
N ALA A 55 -0.96 7.70 16.29
CA ALA A 55 -0.40 6.75 17.25
C ALA A 55 1.11 6.45 17.01
N ILE A 56 1.56 6.50 15.74
CA ILE A 56 2.95 6.20 15.36
C ILE A 56 3.80 7.48 15.30
N LYS A 57 3.20 8.64 15.06
CA LYS A 57 3.89 9.92 14.89
C LYS A 57 4.48 10.36 16.25
N TYR A 58 5.70 9.90 16.51
CA TYR A 58 6.61 10.29 17.59
C TYR A 58 6.05 10.08 19.00
N LYS A 59 6.02 8.82 19.44
CA LYS A 59 6.45 8.51 20.82
C LYS A 59 7.98 8.49 20.80
N ASN A 60 8.58 9.63 21.14
CA ASN A 60 9.96 9.84 21.62
C ASN A 60 10.97 8.74 21.26
N ILE A 61 11.50 8.76 20.04
CA ILE A 61 12.76 8.07 19.74
C ILE A 61 13.90 9.04 20.11
N SER A 62 14.03 9.28 21.42
CA SER A 62 15.14 10.02 22.02
C SER A 62 15.53 9.43 23.38
N GLU A 63 15.25 8.16 23.60
CA GLU A 63 15.79 7.36 24.71
C GLU A 63 16.53 6.15 24.13
N PHE A 64 17.61 6.44 23.38
CA PHE A 64 18.83 5.64 23.30
C PHE A 64 19.99 6.60 23.09
#